data_AF-A0A4V1LQN8-F1
#
_entry.id   AF-A0A4V1LQN8-F1
#
_cell.length_a   1.000
_cell.length_b   1.000
_cell.length_c   1.000
_cell.angle_alpha   90.00
_cell.angle_beta   90.00
_cell.angle_gamma   90.00
#
_symmetry.space_group_name_H-M   'P 1'
#
loop_
_entity.id
_entity.type
_entity.pdbx_description
1 polymer ?
#
loop_
_entity_poly.entity_id
_entity_poly.type
_entity_poly.pdbx_seq_one_letter_code
_entity_poly.pdbx_strand_id
1 'polypeptide(L)'
;MKRAFSLLELIFAIVVIGIISSFALPKYLDTRNQAMASTIQRDVVTAISSIQTYYLINRKIDNIGDALTLNTQYWHTEKMKTIFDENSKDCVILEITDEKIQIIVNEEAGAVCEELVKRGITTQDIDLI
;
A
#
# COMPACT_ATOMS: atom_id res chain seq x y z
N MET A 1 9.05 -39.14 -37.08
CA MET A 1 8.25 -39.48 -35.89
C MET A 1 8.45 -38.40 -34.85
N LYS A 2 7.41 -37.61 -34.52
CA LYS A 2 7.51 -36.62 -33.42
C LYS A 2 7.40 -37.37 -32.10
N ARG A 3 8.38 -37.23 -31.22
CA ARG A 3 8.31 -37.77 -29.85
C ARG A 3 7.28 -36.96 -29.09
N ALA A 4 6.15 -37.58 -28.77
CA ALA A 4 5.19 -37.02 -27.82
C ALA A 4 5.71 -37.27 -26.40
N PHE A 5 5.36 -36.37 -25.49
CA PHE A 5 5.63 -36.52 -24.06
C PHE A 5 4.94 -37.78 -23.53
N SER A 6 5.61 -38.55 -22.68
CA SER A 6 5.00 -39.67 -21.97
C SER A 6 3.99 -39.17 -20.94
N LEU A 7 2.89 -39.90 -20.77
CA LEU A 7 1.93 -39.62 -19.69
C LEU A 7 2.60 -39.60 -18.32
N LEU A 8 3.61 -40.45 -18.10
CA LEU A 8 4.36 -40.50 -16.85
C LEU A 8 5.19 -39.23 -16.63
N GLU A 9 5.84 -38.72 -17.68
CA GLU A 9 6.64 -37.49 -17.61
C GLU A 9 5.76 -36.28 -17.30
N LEU A 10 4.55 -36.23 -17.87
CA LEU A 10 3.58 -35.17 -17.58
C LEU A 10 3.11 -35.18 -16.13
N ILE A 11 2.77 -36.36 -15.60
CA ILE A 11 2.32 -36.50 -14.20
C ILE A 11 3.46 -36.12 -13.24
N PHE A 12 4.68 -36.59 -13.49
CA PHE A 12 5.83 -36.25 -12.65
C PHE A 12 6.10 -34.74 -12.64
N ALA A 13 6.02 -34.07 -13.79
CA ALA A 13 6.18 -32.63 -13.88
C ALA A 13 5.13 -31.86 -13.05
N ILE A 14 3.85 -32.25 -13.14
CA ILE A 14 2.77 -31.59 -12.38
C ILE A 14 2.96 -31.78 -10.87
N VAL A 15 3.32 -32.99 -10.43
CA VAL A 15 3.57 -33.28 -9.00
C VAL A 15 4.72 -32.43 -8.46
N VAL A 16 5.83 -32.33 -9.19
CA VAL A 16 6.99 -31.51 -8.78
C VAL A 16 6.62 -30.03 -8.70
N ILE A 17 5.92 -29.50 -9.70
CA ILE A 17 5.44 -28.10 -9.69
C ILE A 17 4.50 -27.86 -8.50
N GLY A 18 3.63 -28.82 -8.18
CA GLY A 18 2.72 -28.72 -7.03
C GLY A 18 3.44 -28.58 -5.70
N ILE A 19 4.46 -29.40 -5.46
CA ILE A 19 5.25 -29.37 -4.21
C ILE A 19 5.99 -28.04 -4.09
N ILE A 20 6.67 -27.59 -5.15
CA ILE A 20 7.42 -26.33 -5.12
C ILE A 20 6.48 -25.13 -4.93
N SER A 21 5.33 -25.12 -5.62
CA SER A 21 4.37 -24.02 -5.57
C SER A 21 3.78 -23.82 -4.17
N SER A 22 3.57 -24.91 -3.41
CA SER A 22 3.03 -24.83 -2.05
C SER A 22 3.90 -24.00 -1.09
N PHE A 23 5.21 -23.97 -1.30
CA PHE A 23 6.14 -23.17 -0.48
C PHE A 23 6.48 -21.83 -1.13
N ALA A 24 6.66 -21.82 -2.45
CA ALA A 24 7.05 -20.62 -3.19
C ALA A 24 5.95 -19.56 -3.22
N LEU A 25 4.68 -19.96 -3.38
CA LEU A 25 3.57 -19.03 -3.54
C LEU A 25 3.32 -18.19 -2.27
N PRO A 26 3.20 -18.75 -1.05
CA PRO A 26 3.06 -17.94 0.15
C PRO A 26 4.21 -16.95 0.35
N LYS A 27 5.46 -17.40 0.10
CA LYS A 27 6.63 -16.52 0.26
C LYS A 27 6.66 -15.38 -0.76
N TYR A 28 6.21 -15.66 -1.98
CA TYR A 28 6.05 -14.63 -3.01
C TYR A 28 5.00 -13.58 -2.62
N LEU A 29 3.84 -14.02 -2.10
CA LEU A 29 2.79 -13.11 -1.63
C LEU A 29 3.27 -12.22 -0.48
N ASP A 30 3.95 -12.80 0.51
CA ASP A 30 4.58 -12.07 1.62
C ASP A 30 5.57 -11.02 1.11
N THR A 31 6.47 -11.40 0.22
CA THR A 31 7.47 -10.48 -0.36
C THR A 31 6.82 -9.35 -1.16
N ARG A 32 5.77 -9.65 -1.92
CA ARG A 32 5.00 -8.65 -2.68
C ARG A 32 4.30 -7.67 -1.74
N ASN A 33 3.68 -8.16 -0.67
CA ASN A 33 3.00 -7.33 0.31
C ASN A 33 3.99 -6.42 1.04
N GLN A 34 5.16 -6.93 1.43
CA GLN A 34 6.24 -6.12 2.03
C GLN A 34 6.76 -5.02 1.08
N ALA A 35 6.88 -5.31 -0.22
CA ALA A 35 7.28 -4.32 -1.21
C ALA A 35 6.21 -3.23 -1.41
N MET A 36 4.94 -3.63 -1.40
CA MET A 36 3.81 -2.70 -1.47
C MET A 36 3.75 -1.83 -0.21
N ALA A 37 3.84 -2.41 0.98
CA ALA A 37 3.90 -1.69 2.25
C ALA A 37 5.06 -0.69 2.28
N SER A 38 6.24 -1.07 1.77
CA SER A 38 7.39 -0.15 1.66
C SER A 38 7.12 1.04 0.72
N THR A 39 6.31 0.85 -0.31
CA THR A 39 5.94 1.92 -1.25
C THR A 39 4.93 2.86 -0.61
N ILE A 40 3.86 2.33 -0.03
CA ILE A 40 2.83 3.12 0.66
C ILE A 40 3.44 3.86 1.86
N GLN A 41 4.36 3.25 2.61
CA GLN A 41 5.08 3.92 3.68
C GLN A 41 5.85 5.15 3.18
N ARG A 42 6.56 5.04 2.04
CA ARG A 42 7.26 6.17 1.44
C ARG A 42 6.28 7.24 0.96
N ASP A 43 5.16 6.83 0.37
CA ASP A 43 4.11 7.75 -0.08
C ASP A 43 3.55 8.54 1.10
N VAL A 44 3.23 7.90 2.23
CA VAL A 44 2.74 8.55 3.46
C VAL A 44 3.75 9.57 3.99
N VAL A 45 5.03 9.18 4.14
CA VAL A 45 6.07 10.11 4.63
C VAL A 45 6.26 11.29 3.69
N THR A 46 6.26 11.03 2.39
CA THR A 46 6.39 12.08 1.36
C THR A 46 5.16 12.98 1.38
N ALA A 47 3.96 12.41 1.53
CA ALA A 47 2.71 13.14 1.64
C ALA A 47 2.70 14.12 2.80
N ILE A 48 3.04 13.66 4.01
CA ILE A 48 3.14 14.51 5.20
C ILE A 48 4.09 15.67 4.94
N SER A 49 5.30 15.40 4.46
CA SER A 49 6.31 16.44 4.21
C SER A 49 5.88 17.45 3.14
N SER A 50 5.19 16.99 2.09
CA SER A 50 4.73 17.84 0.98
C SER A 50 3.57 18.72 1.40
N ILE A 51 2.63 18.17 2.17
CA ILE A 51 1.49 18.89 2.74
C ILE A 51 2.00 19.95 3.73
N GLN A 52 2.92 19.62 4.64
CA GLN A 52 3.53 20.57 5.56
C GLN A 52 4.25 21.71 4.80
N THR A 53 5.07 21.37 3.81
CA THR A 53 5.78 22.38 3.00
C THR A 53 4.82 23.30 2.26
N TYR A 54 3.77 22.74 1.67
CA TYR A 54 2.74 23.51 0.98
C TYR A 54 1.99 24.44 1.93
N TYR A 55 1.64 23.94 3.12
CA TYR A 55 0.97 24.74 4.16
C TYR A 55 1.85 25.91 4.62
N LEU A 56 3.15 25.70 4.84
CA LEU A 56 4.07 26.77 5.25
C LEU A 56 4.17 27.92 4.23
N ILE A 57 4.06 27.61 2.93
CA ILE A 57 4.16 28.61 1.85
C ILE A 57 2.81 29.32 1.64
N ASN A 58 1.72 28.54 1.54
CA ASN A 58 0.42 29.05 1.10
C ASN A 58 -0.51 29.44 2.26
N ARG A 59 -0.21 28.99 3.49
CA ARG A 59 -1.00 29.17 4.73
C ARG A 59 -2.43 28.64 4.69
N LYS A 60 -2.79 27.93 3.62
CA LYS A 60 -4.10 27.30 3.42
C LYS A 60 -3.94 26.08 2.52
N ILE A 61 -4.84 25.12 2.67
CA ILE A 61 -4.96 23.96 1.79
C ILE A 61 -6.43 23.86 1.38
N ASP A 62 -6.72 24.14 0.12
CA ASP A 62 -8.06 24.02 -0.45
C ASP A 62 -8.28 22.61 -1.04
N ASN A 63 -7.22 22.02 -1.60
CA ASN A 63 -7.20 20.65 -2.10
C ASN A 63 -5.85 19.98 -1.78
N ILE A 64 -5.89 18.78 -1.23
CA ILE A 64 -4.69 17.97 -0.94
C ILE A 64 -3.92 17.60 -2.22
N GLY A 65 -4.61 17.50 -3.36
CA GLY A 65 -4.01 17.27 -4.68
C GLY A 65 -3.18 18.44 -5.20
N ASP A 66 -3.35 19.65 -4.67
CA ASP A 66 -2.50 20.79 -5.04
C ASP A 66 -1.13 20.71 -4.35
N ALA A 67 -1.06 20.00 -3.22
CA ALA A 67 0.15 19.80 -2.43
C ALA A 67 0.85 18.46 -2.75
N LEU A 68 0.16 17.52 -3.41
CA LEU A 68 0.60 16.14 -3.50
C LEU A 68 0.20 15.46 -4.81
N THR A 69 1.14 14.73 -5.41
CA THR A 69 0.88 13.83 -6.54
C THR A 69 1.17 12.39 -6.11
N LEU A 70 0.12 11.60 -5.88
CA LEU A 70 0.23 10.16 -5.58
C LEU A 70 -0.14 9.32 -6.80
N ASN A 71 0.28 8.05 -6.78
CA ASN A 71 -0.11 7.09 -7.80
C ASN A 71 -1.61 6.73 -7.65
N THR A 72 -2.41 7.13 -8.65
CA THR A 72 -3.87 6.92 -8.69
C THR A 72 -4.28 5.46 -8.81
N GLN A 73 -3.35 4.54 -9.09
CA GLN A 73 -3.61 3.10 -9.06
C GLN A 73 -3.81 2.57 -7.64
N TYR A 74 -3.21 3.23 -6.64
CA TYR A 74 -3.24 2.79 -5.25
C TYR A 74 -3.98 3.78 -4.35
N TRP A 75 -3.99 5.06 -4.73
CA TRP A 75 -4.57 6.12 -3.91
C TRP A 75 -5.79 6.74 -4.57
N HIS A 76 -6.86 6.85 -3.80
CA HIS A 76 -8.03 7.65 -4.14
C HIS A 76 -7.96 9.00 -3.42
N THR A 77 -7.80 10.08 -4.18
CA THR A 77 -7.72 11.43 -3.64
C THR A 77 -9.05 12.14 -3.80
N GLU A 78 -9.64 12.57 -2.69
CA GLU A 78 -10.72 13.54 -2.63
C GLU A 78 -10.17 14.91 -2.19
N LYS A 79 -11.01 15.92 -2.01
CA LYS A 79 -10.56 17.30 -1.76
C LYS A 79 -9.59 17.43 -0.58
N MET A 80 -9.91 16.87 0.58
CA MET A 80 -9.09 17.02 1.79
C MET A 80 -8.58 15.69 2.35
N LYS A 81 -8.79 14.59 1.62
CA LYS A 81 -8.39 13.27 2.06
C LYS A 81 -7.80 12.43 0.92
N THR A 82 -6.80 11.63 1.23
CA THR A 82 -6.31 10.56 0.34
C THR A 82 -6.48 9.23 1.03
N ILE A 83 -7.01 8.24 0.31
CA ILE A 83 -7.33 6.93 0.83
C ILE A 83 -6.53 5.90 0.04
N PHE A 84 -5.83 5.03 0.74
CA PHE A 84 -5.27 3.80 0.18
C PHE A 84 -6.20 2.65 0.56
N ASP A 85 -6.80 2.01 -0.45
CA ASP A 85 -7.67 0.85 -0.26
C ASP A 85 -6.92 -0.47 -0.47
N GLU A 86 -7.20 -1.44 0.40
CA GLU A 86 -6.74 -2.82 0.25
C GLU A 86 -7.94 -3.76 0.38
N ASN A 87 -8.14 -4.65 -0.60
CA ASN A 87 -9.25 -5.63 -0.62
C ASN A 87 -10.65 -5.00 -0.38
N SER A 88 -10.89 -3.82 -0.97
CA SER A 88 -12.14 -3.06 -0.80
C SER A 88 -12.42 -2.56 0.62
N LYS A 89 -11.38 -2.45 1.45
CA LYS A 89 -11.43 -1.78 2.76
C LYS A 89 -10.43 -0.63 2.77
N ASP A 90 -10.80 0.47 3.42
CA ASP A 90 -9.91 1.61 3.59
C ASP A 90 -8.79 1.21 4.57
N CYS A 91 -7.55 1.23 4.09
CA CYS A 91 -6.37 0.82 4.86
C CYS A 91 -5.66 2.03 5.48
N VAL A 92 -5.28 3.03 4.68
CA VAL A 92 -4.68 4.28 5.18
C VAL A 92 -5.48 5.47 4.68
N ILE A 93 -5.89 6.33 5.59
CA ILE A 93 -6.56 7.60 5.29
C ILE A 93 -5.68 8.73 5.80
N LEU A 94 -5.33 9.65 4.91
CA LEU A 94 -4.67 10.90 5.24
C LEU A 94 -5.71 11.99 5.08
N GLU A 95 -6.15 12.60 6.18
CA GLU A 95 -7.14 13.68 6.17
C GLU A 95 -6.57 14.94 6.80
N ILE A 96 -6.86 16.09 6.20
CA ILE A 96 -6.44 17.40 6.73
C ILE A 96 -7.61 18.01 7.47
N THR A 97 -7.48 18.19 8.79
CA THR A 97 -8.49 18.83 9.65
C THR A 97 -7.81 19.87 10.54
N ASP A 98 -8.32 21.11 10.53
CA ASP A 98 -7.93 22.20 11.44
C ASP A 98 -6.40 22.33 11.66
N GLU A 99 -5.66 22.47 10.55
CA GLU A 99 -4.19 22.63 10.54
C GLU A 99 -3.40 21.40 11.02
N LYS A 100 -4.04 20.23 11.04
CA LYS A 100 -3.42 18.92 11.35
C LYS A 100 -3.62 17.95 10.21
N ILE A 101 -2.67 17.02 10.08
CA ILE A 101 -2.80 15.82 9.25
C ILE A 101 -3.19 14.68 10.19
N GLN A 102 -4.39 14.16 10.04
CA GLN A 102 -4.83 12.94 10.69
C GLN A 102 -4.49 11.76 9.80
N ILE A 103 -3.71 10.83 10.34
CA ILE A 103 -3.42 9.54 9.72
C ILE A 103 -4.33 8.53 10.41
N ILE A 104 -5.18 7.84 9.67
CA ILE A 104 -6.02 6.76 10.19
C ILE A 104 -5.59 5.47 9.49
N VAL A 105 -5.22 4.47 10.27
CA VAL A 105 -4.76 3.17 9.76
C VAL A 105 -5.68 2.06 10.28
N ASN A 106 -6.18 1.22 9.38
CA ASN A 106 -7.02 0.07 9.69
C ASN A 106 -6.29 -1.25 9.45
N GLU A 107 -5.76 -1.85 10.52
CA GLU A 107 -5.00 -3.11 10.46
C GLU A 107 -5.82 -4.28 9.86
N GLU A 108 -7.15 -4.25 9.99
CA GLU A 108 -8.04 -5.32 9.50
C GLU A 108 -8.37 -5.22 8.00
N ALA A 109 -7.80 -4.23 7.29
CA ALA A 109 -8.03 -4.03 5.87
C ALA A 109 -7.35 -5.12 5.01
N GLY A 110 -6.14 -5.53 5.39
CA GLY A 110 -5.39 -6.55 4.65
C GLY A 110 -3.96 -6.73 5.11
N ALA A 111 -3.23 -7.57 4.39
CA ALA A 111 -1.87 -7.98 4.74
C ALA A 111 -0.84 -6.86 4.51
N VAL A 112 -1.10 -5.94 3.58
CA VAL A 112 -0.27 -4.74 3.41
C VAL A 112 -0.50 -3.79 4.58
N CYS A 113 -1.74 -3.63 5.02
CA CYS A 113 -2.07 -2.78 6.17
C CYS A 113 -1.48 -3.30 7.49
N GLU A 114 -1.56 -4.60 7.73
CA GLU A 114 -0.91 -5.26 8.88
C GLU A 114 0.60 -5.01 8.89
N GLU A 115 1.25 -5.10 7.72
CA GLU A 115 2.67 -4.83 7.56
C GLU A 115 3.02 -3.34 7.75
N LEU A 116 2.14 -2.42 7.37
CA LEU A 116 2.31 -0.98 7.62
C LEU A 116 2.30 -0.64 9.10
N VAL A 117 1.39 -1.25 9.88
CA VAL A 117 1.33 -1.08 11.34
C VAL A 117 2.61 -1.62 12.00
N LYS A 118 3.09 -2.80 11.58
CA LYS A 118 4.38 -3.37 12.04
C LYS A 118 5.58 -2.46 11.76
N ARG A 119 5.50 -1.66 10.70
CA ARG A 119 6.53 -0.69 10.29
C ARG A 119 6.41 0.67 11.00
N GLY A 120 5.45 0.83 11.90
CA GLY A 120 5.26 2.03 12.71
C GLY A 120 4.36 3.09 12.10
N ILE A 121 3.67 2.79 10.98
CA ILE A 121 2.61 3.66 10.46
C ILE A 121 1.34 3.34 11.25
N THR A 122 1.09 4.12 12.30
CA THR A 122 -0.09 4.00 13.16
C THR A 122 -0.96 5.23 13.04
N THR A 123 -2.18 5.14 13.54
CA THR A 123 -3.08 6.30 13.65
C THR A 123 -2.44 7.38 14.51
N GLN A 124 -2.18 8.55 13.94
CA GLN A 124 -1.50 9.67 14.59
C GLN A 124 -1.96 10.99 13.98
N ASP A 125 -1.98 12.02 14.82
CA ASP A 125 -2.20 13.40 14.40
C ASP A 125 -0.85 14.12 14.32
N ILE A 126 -0.58 14.74 13.18
CA ILE A 126 0.64 15.51 12.95
C ILE A 126 0.25 16.96 12.75
N ASP A 127 0.79 17.84 13.59
CA ASP A 127 0.60 19.28 13.42
C ASP A 127 1.33 19.77 12.15
N LEU A 128 0.71 20.70 11.41
CA LEU A 128 1.30 21.29 10.21
C LEU A 128 2.36 22.37 10.52
N ILE A 129 2.57 22.69 11.80
CA ILE A 129 3.43 23.76 12.31
C ILE A 129 4.39 23.20 13.36
#